data_AF-X0CC51-F1
#
_entry.id   AF-X0CC51-F1
#
_cell.length_a   1.000
_cell.length_b   1.000
_cell.length_c   1.000
_cell.angle_alpha   90.00
_cell.angle_beta   90.00
_cell.angle_gamma   90.00
#
_symmetry.space_group_name_H-M   'P 1'
#
loop_
_entity.id
_entity.type
_entity.pdbx_description
1 polymer ?
#
loop_
_entity_poly.entity_id
_entity_poly.type
_entity_poly.pdbx_seq_one_letter_code
_entity_poly.pdbx_strand_id
1 'polypeptide(L)'
;MGLQTMLNQYKEGRAAAQKEMTYKEIQEAIPKLLEIIEQKEIRLVPNAFNSHPEFIACFQASAIAAVPLILLDLTQCIRRIGASLDEIKSELAISNIARVQGWADDGFGTYVHRFVQNEMAPVEGHTRGASHFFYVWNPDGDWYPDFEGRQRQDPLSPNFGGYHHDLATICLRMRADRRALIATTEDNNNAVFHLIIPSYYPIVIDTPIVFAAELFPLTITGSRHRGTDLVWFNLDERSRFPSPQLEFIGAPLQPL
;
A
#
# COMPACT_ATOMS: atom_id res chain seq x y z
N MET A 1 4.16 8.59 -51.76
CA MET A 1 4.94 7.74 -50.82
C MET A 1 5.71 8.53 -49.74
N GLY A 2 5.64 9.86 -49.66
CA GLY A 2 6.45 10.63 -48.69
C GLY A 2 5.75 11.03 -47.37
N LEU A 3 4.45 11.31 -47.41
CA LEU A 3 3.71 11.87 -46.26
C LEU A 3 3.46 10.85 -45.14
N GLN A 4 3.16 9.60 -45.49
CA GLN A 4 2.94 8.51 -44.53
C GLN A 4 4.22 8.20 -43.73
N THR A 5 5.35 8.21 -44.42
CA THR A 5 6.67 7.90 -43.86
C THR A 5 7.13 9.01 -42.91
N MET A 6 6.90 10.28 -43.26
CA MET A 6 7.21 11.41 -42.37
C MET A 6 6.33 11.45 -41.12
N LEU A 7 5.04 11.10 -41.24
CA LEU A 7 4.14 10.99 -40.09
C LEU A 7 4.54 9.87 -39.13
N ASN A 8 5.02 8.73 -39.65
CA ASN A 8 5.53 7.64 -38.83
C ASN A 8 6.83 8.02 -38.13
N GLN A 9 7.79 8.61 -38.84
CA GLN A 9 9.04 9.09 -38.24
C GLN A 9 8.81 10.14 -37.16
N TYR A 10 7.84 11.03 -37.35
CA TYR A 10 7.49 12.05 -36.35
C TYR A 10 6.83 11.43 -35.09
N LYS A 11 5.97 10.42 -35.26
CA LYS A 11 5.38 9.68 -34.14
C LYS A 11 6.41 8.84 -33.38
N GLU A 12 7.32 8.19 -34.10
CA GLU A 12 8.42 7.43 -33.53
C GLU A 12 9.39 8.31 -32.75
N GLY A 13 9.74 9.49 -33.30
CA GLY A 13 10.58 10.48 -32.61
C GLY A 13 9.94 10.99 -31.33
N ARG A 14 8.62 11.22 -31.33
CA ARG A 14 7.89 11.65 -30.13
C ARG A 14 7.78 10.54 -29.08
N ALA A 15 7.56 9.30 -29.52
CA ALA A 15 7.52 8.14 -28.63
C ALA A 15 8.91 7.84 -28.02
N ALA A 16 9.98 8.01 -28.79
CA ALA A 16 11.35 7.89 -28.31
C ALA A 16 11.69 8.98 -27.29
N ALA A 17 11.33 10.23 -27.57
CA ALA A 17 11.51 11.34 -26.63
C ALA A 17 10.71 11.16 -25.33
N GLN A 18 9.47 10.66 -25.43
CA GLN A 18 8.65 10.34 -24.25
C GLN A 18 9.33 9.24 -23.41
N LYS A 19 9.82 8.18 -24.06
CA LYS A 19 10.49 7.06 -23.40
C LYS A 19 11.81 7.49 -22.73
N GLU A 20 12.55 8.39 -23.36
CA GLU A 20 13.79 8.94 -22.82
C GLU A 20 13.53 9.88 -21.62
N MET A 21 12.45 10.67 -21.68
CA MET A 21 12.01 11.52 -20.58
C MET A 21 11.57 10.69 -19.37
N THR A 22 10.74 9.66 -19.59
CA THR A 22 10.35 8.70 -18.54
C THR A 22 11.55 7.96 -17.97
N TYR A 23 12.55 7.62 -18.79
CA TYR A 23 13.78 6.98 -18.31
C TYR A 23 14.62 7.92 -17.42
N LYS A 24 14.71 9.21 -17.78
CA LYS A 24 15.38 10.22 -16.95
C LYS A 24 14.65 10.46 -15.64
N GLU A 25 13.31 10.57 -15.66
CA GLU A 25 12.49 10.70 -14.45
C GLU A 25 12.70 9.51 -13.50
N ILE A 26 12.76 8.29 -14.04
CA ILE A 26 13.07 7.08 -13.27
C ILE A 26 14.50 7.15 -12.69
N GLN A 27 15.49 7.58 -13.48
CA GLN A 27 16.87 7.71 -13.03
C GLN A 27 17.05 8.75 -11.92
N GLU A 28 16.28 9.85 -11.95
CA GLU A 28 16.32 10.88 -10.91
C GLU A 28 15.56 10.47 -9.63
N ALA A 29 14.54 9.61 -9.76
CA ALA A 29 13.78 9.09 -8.64
C ALA A 29 14.52 8.00 -7.85
N ILE A 30 15.40 7.22 -8.51
CA ILE A 30 16.13 6.10 -7.88
C ILE A 30 16.97 6.55 -6.67
N PRO A 31 17.87 7.54 -6.76
CA PRO A 31 18.70 7.94 -5.61
C PRO A 31 17.89 8.48 -4.44
N LYS A 32 16.82 9.25 -4.72
CA LYS A 32 15.91 9.75 -3.69
C LYS A 32 15.16 8.61 -2.99
N LEU A 33 14.75 7.59 -3.74
CA LEU A 33 14.14 6.38 -3.19
C LEU A 33 15.12 5.56 -2.35
N LEU A 34 16.37 5.44 -2.78
CA LEU A 34 17.43 4.78 -1.99
C LEU A 34 17.69 5.52 -0.68
N GLU A 35 17.81 6.85 -0.72
CA GLU A 35 17.97 7.69 0.47
C GLU A 35 16.74 7.59 1.40
N ILE A 36 15.54 7.54 0.83
CA ILE A 36 14.29 7.31 1.56
C ILE A 36 14.25 5.91 2.21
N ILE A 37 14.73 4.86 1.54
CA ILE A 37 14.75 3.50 2.07
C ILE A 37 15.84 3.33 3.14
N GLU A 38 17.00 3.98 2.98
CA GLU A 38 18.07 4.02 3.98
C GLU A 38 17.66 4.81 5.24
N GLN A 39 16.80 5.83 5.10
CA GLN A 39 16.30 6.64 6.21
C GLN A 39 15.02 6.07 6.87
N LYS A 40 14.28 5.17 6.20
CA LYS A 40 13.03 4.60 6.71
C LYS A 40 13.26 3.24 7.32
N GLU A 41 13.47 3.23 8.64
CA GLU A 41 13.26 2.03 9.44
C GLU A 41 11.81 1.56 9.24
N ILE A 42 11.62 0.50 8.46
CA ILE A 42 10.38 -0.25 8.54
C ILE A 42 10.34 -0.86 9.93
N ARG A 43 9.37 -0.41 10.74
CA ARG A 43 9.25 -0.87 12.11
C ARG A 43 9.05 -2.38 12.11
N LEU A 44 10.07 -3.09 12.59
CA LEU A 44 10.04 -4.53 12.74
C LEU A 44 9.11 -4.86 13.90
N VAL A 45 8.09 -5.67 13.61
CA VAL A 45 7.20 -6.19 14.64
C VAL A 45 7.86 -7.44 15.22
N PRO A 46 8.23 -7.46 16.51
CA PRO A 46 8.84 -8.64 17.12
C PRO A 46 7.92 -9.86 16.95
N ASN A 47 8.52 -11.02 16.64
CA ASN A 47 7.83 -12.30 16.41
C ASN A 47 6.95 -12.36 15.14
N ALA A 48 7.03 -11.37 14.25
CA ALA A 48 6.48 -11.49 12.91
C ALA A 48 7.28 -12.49 12.06
N PHE A 49 6.63 -13.14 11.09
CA PHE A 49 7.24 -14.11 10.18
C PHE A 49 8.47 -13.55 9.45
N ASN A 50 8.44 -12.25 9.16
CA ASN A 50 9.48 -11.53 8.44
C ASN A 50 10.56 -10.94 9.37
N SER A 51 10.62 -11.39 10.62
CA SER A 51 11.70 -11.08 11.57
C SER A 51 12.91 -12.02 11.44
N HIS A 52 12.82 -13.05 10.61
CA HIS A 52 13.91 -14.00 10.36
C HIS A 52 15.04 -13.35 9.51
N PRO A 53 16.32 -13.74 9.72
CA PRO A 53 17.46 -13.14 9.02
C PRO A 53 17.35 -13.18 7.49
N GLU A 54 16.77 -14.23 6.92
CA GLU A 54 16.59 -14.40 5.47
C GLU A 54 15.66 -13.33 4.88
N PHE A 55 14.61 -12.96 5.63
CA PHE A 55 13.65 -11.91 5.25
C PHE A 55 14.28 -10.53 5.37
N ILE A 56 15.01 -10.28 6.46
CA ILE A 56 15.74 -9.04 6.67
C ILE A 56 16.77 -8.84 5.56
N ALA A 57 17.53 -9.89 5.21
CA ALA A 57 18.51 -9.86 4.13
C ALA A 57 17.84 -9.63 2.76
N CYS A 58 16.70 -10.27 2.47
CA CYS A 58 15.95 -10.01 1.24
C CYS A 58 15.46 -8.56 1.15
N PHE A 59 15.03 -7.97 2.27
CA PHE A 59 14.59 -6.59 2.33
C PHE A 59 15.75 -5.62 2.11
N GLN A 60 16.88 -5.81 2.81
CA GLN A 60 18.09 -5.02 2.62
C GLN A 60 18.65 -5.14 1.19
N ALA A 61 18.64 -6.34 0.60
CA ALA A 61 19.05 -6.55 -0.78
C ALA A 61 18.07 -5.91 -1.78
N SER A 62 16.77 -5.95 -1.50
CA SER A 62 15.74 -5.31 -2.34
C SER A 62 15.82 -3.79 -2.26
N ALA A 63 16.19 -3.22 -1.11
CA ALA A 63 16.50 -1.81 -0.96
C ALA A 63 17.64 -1.38 -1.88
N ILE A 64 18.69 -2.19 -2.01
CA ILE A 64 19.86 -1.89 -2.84
C ILE A 64 19.63 -2.16 -4.34
N ALA A 65 18.82 -3.18 -4.68
CA ALA A 65 18.62 -3.64 -6.06
C ALA A 65 17.36 -3.09 -6.77
N ALA A 66 16.48 -2.36 -6.08
CA ALA A 66 15.22 -1.92 -6.67
C ALA A 66 15.39 -0.69 -7.58
N VAL A 67 15.31 -0.91 -8.89
CA VAL A 67 14.65 0.07 -9.77
C VAL A 67 13.19 0.15 -9.31
N PRO A 68 12.67 1.34 -8.96
CA PRO A 68 11.29 1.49 -8.53
C PRO A 68 10.39 1.38 -9.75
N LEU A 69 9.98 0.16 -10.06
CA LEU A 69 8.87 -0.11 -10.97
C LEU A 69 7.50 0.20 -10.34
N ILE A 70 7.44 0.87 -9.19
CA ILE A 70 6.24 0.85 -8.35
C ILE A 70 5.49 2.16 -8.30
N LEU A 71 6.08 3.33 -8.10
CA LEU A 71 5.26 4.54 -7.89
C LEU A 71 5.96 5.74 -8.53
N LEU A 72 5.61 6.03 -9.79
CA LEU A 72 5.94 7.33 -10.40
C LEU A 72 5.12 8.39 -9.67
N ASP A 73 5.79 9.04 -8.72
CA ASP A 73 5.34 10.15 -7.90
C ASP A 73 4.18 9.81 -6.94
N LEU A 74 4.47 9.59 -5.65
CA LEU A 74 3.45 9.59 -4.58
C LEU A 74 3.49 10.85 -3.74
N THR A 75 4.63 11.54 -3.71
CA THR A 75 4.90 12.66 -2.82
C THR A 75 3.99 13.87 -3.08
N GLN A 76 3.28 13.89 -4.22
CA GLN A 76 2.35 14.96 -4.61
C GLN A 76 0.89 14.49 -4.85
N CYS A 77 0.57 13.23 -4.54
CA CYS A 77 -0.57 12.52 -5.18
C CYS A 77 -1.74 12.19 -4.24
N ILE A 78 -1.69 12.66 -3.00
CA ILE A 78 -2.83 12.59 -2.10
C ILE A 78 -3.63 13.89 -2.25
N ARG A 79 -4.72 13.86 -3.00
CA ARG A 79 -5.62 15.02 -3.17
C ARG A 79 -6.99 14.72 -2.61
N ARG A 80 -7.58 15.67 -1.88
CA ARG A 80 -8.96 15.55 -1.33
C ARG A 80 -9.97 15.82 -2.46
N ILE A 81 -10.95 14.95 -2.68
CA ILE A 81 -12.02 15.17 -3.67
C ILE A 81 -13.31 15.70 -3.01
N GLY A 82 -13.73 16.92 -3.33
CA GLY A 82 -15.12 17.39 -3.20
C GLY A 82 -15.64 17.73 -1.80
N ALA A 83 -16.68 18.57 -1.76
CA ALA A 83 -17.28 19.13 -0.55
C ALA A 83 -17.81 18.07 0.45
N SER A 84 -18.26 16.91 -0.03
CA SER A 84 -18.71 15.81 0.85
C SER A 84 -17.55 15.18 1.62
N LEU A 85 -16.34 15.11 1.07
CA LEU A 85 -15.18 14.61 1.79
C LEU A 85 -14.62 15.68 2.75
N ASP A 86 -14.76 16.97 2.42
CA ASP A 86 -14.44 18.06 3.36
C ASP A 86 -15.37 18.07 4.58
N GLU A 87 -16.66 17.75 4.39
CA GLU A 87 -17.60 17.56 5.50
C GLU A 87 -17.17 16.41 6.44
N ILE A 88 -16.69 15.29 5.88
CA ILE A 88 -16.17 14.14 6.65
C ILE A 88 -14.86 14.50 7.38
N LYS A 89 -14.09 15.48 6.89
CA LYS A 89 -12.86 15.96 7.53
C LYS A 89 -13.11 16.97 8.66
N SER A 90 -14.33 17.44 8.84
CA SER A 90 -14.65 18.34 9.95
C SER A 90 -14.39 17.65 11.29
N GLU A 91 -13.95 18.41 12.31
CA GLU A 91 -13.71 17.86 13.66
C GLU A 91 -14.95 17.15 14.22
N LEU A 92 -16.15 17.63 13.87
CA LEU A 92 -17.42 17.02 14.23
C LEU A 92 -17.65 15.67 13.54
N ALA A 93 -17.28 15.55 12.26
CA ALA A 93 -17.36 14.28 11.55
C ALA A 93 -16.31 13.28 12.05
N ILE A 94 -15.07 13.72 12.30
CA ILE A 94 -14.01 12.90 12.90
C ILE A 94 -14.44 12.40 14.28
N SER A 95 -14.97 13.28 15.14
CA SER A 95 -15.49 12.91 16.47
C SER A 95 -16.63 11.90 16.38
N ASN A 96 -17.54 12.06 15.41
CA ASN A 96 -18.60 11.08 15.16
C ASN A 96 -18.07 9.73 14.66
N ILE A 97 -17.10 9.74 13.75
CA ILE A 97 -16.42 8.53 13.27
C ILE A 97 -15.75 7.83 14.46
N ALA A 98 -15.05 8.57 15.32
CA ALA A 98 -14.41 8.06 16.52
C ALA A 98 -15.37 7.32 17.42
N ARG A 99 -16.54 7.92 17.68
CA ARG A 99 -17.57 7.31 18.51
C ARG A 99 -18.18 6.06 17.84
N VAL A 100 -18.47 6.12 16.54
CA VAL A 100 -19.10 5.01 15.80
C VAL A 100 -18.15 3.83 15.61
N GLN A 101 -16.88 4.09 15.32
CA GLN A 101 -15.84 3.06 15.18
C GLN A 101 -15.23 2.63 16.52
N GLY A 102 -15.66 3.26 17.62
CA GLY A 102 -15.31 2.87 18.99
C GLY A 102 -13.86 3.15 19.34
N TRP A 103 -13.30 4.28 18.91
CA TRP A 103 -11.96 4.74 19.29
C TRP A 103 -11.93 6.13 19.93
N ALA A 104 -13.09 6.70 20.23
CA ALA A 104 -13.17 7.99 20.93
C ALA A 104 -12.42 8.00 22.27
N ASP A 105 -12.42 6.88 22.99
CA ASP A 105 -11.82 6.76 24.32
C ASP A 105 -10.42 6.12 24.30
N ASP A 106 -10.19 5.17 23.37
CA ASP A 106 -8.96 4.35 23.34
C ASP A 106 -7.94 4.77 22.27
N GLY A 107 -8.26 5.81 21.49
CA GLY A 107 -7.38 6.34 20.44
C GLY A 107 -7.43 5.54 19.13
N PHE A 108 -7.10 6.22 18.03
CA PHE A 108 -7.17 5.65 16.68
C PHE A 108 -6.21 4.45 16.51
N GLY A 109 -5.02 4.46 17.14
CA GLY A 109 -4.09 3.34 17.06
C GLY A 109 -4.64 2.04 17.65
N THR A 110 -5.44 2.11 18.72
CA THR A 110 -6.17 0.95 19.25
C THR A 110 -7.19 0.42 18.26
N TYR A 111 -7.88 1.31 17.54
CA TYR A 111 -8.76 0.89 16.45
C TYR A 111 -8.01 0.24 15.30
N VAL A 112 -6.86 0.79 14.89
CA VAL A 112 -6.03 0.17 13.84
C VAL A 112 -5.69 -1.27 14.23
N HIS A 113 -5.27 -1.49 15.47
CA HIS A 113 -4.97 -2.82 15.98
C HIS A 113 -6.16 -3.78 15.89
N ARG A 114 -7.32 -3.36 16.42
CA ARG A 114 -8.55 -4.15 16.36
C ARG A 114 -9.01 -4.41 14.93
N PHE A 115 -8.84 -3.44 14.04
CA PHE A 115 -9.20 -3.59 12.64
C PHE A 115 -8.34 -4.66 11.98
N VAL A 116 -7.02 -4.63 12.14
CA VAL A 116 -6.12 -5.67 11.63
C VAL A 116 -6.49 -7.05 12.20
N GLN A 117 -6.72 -7.14 13.50
CA GLN A 117 -7.12 -8.39 14.15
C GLN A 117 -8.42 -8.96 13.55
N ASN A 118 -9.40 -8.10 13.26
CA ASN A 118 -10.66 -8.50 12.64
C ASN A 118 -10.48 -8.97 11.18
N GLU A 119 -9.56 -8.39 10.43
CA GLU A 119 -9.24 -8.84 9.07
C GLU A 119 -8.47 -10.18 9.07
N MET A 120 -7.66 -10.43 10.10
CA MET A 120 -6.94 -11.69 10.26
C MET A 120 -7.84 -12.85 10.70
N ALA A 121 -8.79 -12.60 11.60
CA ALA A 121 -9.58 -13.65 12.27
C ALA A 121 -10.36 -14.60 11.33
N PRO A 122 -11.03 -14.15 10.24
CA PRO A 122 -11.75 -15.04 9.32
C PRO A 122 -10.84 -16.04 8.60
N VAL A 123 -9.57 -15.67 8.45
CA VAL A 123 -8.58 -16.37 7.63
C VAL A 123 -7.82 -17.41 8.45
N GLU A 124 -7.61 -17.16 9.74
CA GLU A 124 -6.87 -18.05 10.65
C GLU A 124 -7.54 -19.42 10.89
N GLY A 125 -8.81 -19.59 10.47
CA GLY A 125 -9.55 -20.86 10.58
C GLY A 125 -9.89 -21.56 9.25
N HIS A 126 -9.65 -20.93 8.09
CA HIS A 126 -10.15 -21.41 6.79
C HIS A 126 -9.11 -21.23 5.67
N THR A 127 -7.84 -21.53 5.95
CA THR A 127 -6.81 -21.53 4.91
C THR A 127 -7.09 -22.69 3.95
N ARG A 128 -7.64 -22.40 2.76
CA ARG A 128 -7.75 -23.36 1.64
C ARG A 128 -6.35 -23.70 1.08
N GLY A 129 -5.40 -24.02 1.95
CA GLY A 129 -3.98 -24.19 1.66
C GLY A 129 -3.17 -22.90 1.48
N ALA A 130 -3.78 -21.71 1.63
CA ALA A 130 -3.12 -20.42 1.42
C ALA A 130 -2.62 -19.80 2.73
N SER A 131 -1.44 -19.16 2.69
CA SER A 131 -0.88 -18.40 3.80
C SER A 131 -1.12 -16.91 3.57
N HIS A 132 -1.78 -16.26 4.52
CA HIS A 132 -2.16 -14.86 4.39
C HIS A 132 -1.29 -13.97 5.26
N PHE A 133 -0.76 -12.90 4.68
CA PHE A 133 0.14 -11.95 5.35
C PHE A 133 -0.42 -10.54 5.28
N PHE A 134 -0.36 -9.82 6.39
CA PHE A 134 -1.10 -8.57 6.58
C PHE A 134 -0.16 -7.40 6.84
N TYR A 135 -0.41 -6.28 6.17
CA TYR A 135 0.36 -5.05 6.26
C TYR A 135 -0.57 -3.87 6.42
N VAL A 136 -0.12 -2.82 7.13
CA VAL A 136 -0.90 -1.59 7.28
C VAL A 136 -0.20 -0.42 6.60
N TRP A 137 -1.00 0.37 5.88
CA TRP A 137 -0.59 1.67 5.39
C TRP A 137 -1.60 2.74 5.80
N ASN A 138 -1.10 3.84 6.33
CA ASN A 138 -1.87 5.07 6.53
C ASN A 138 -0.91 6.25 6.38
N PRO A 139 -1.24 7.30 5.62
CA PRO A 139 -0.33 8.44 5.40
C PRO A 139 0.11 9.16 6.70
N ASP A 140 -0.65 9.03 7.77
CA ASP A 140 -0.32 9.54 9.10
C ASP A 140 0.41 8.48 9.94
N GLY A 141 1.32 8.94 10.80
CA GLY A 141 2.08 8.10 11.74
C GLY A 141 1.79 8.37 13.21
N ASP A 142 0.84 9.26 13.51
CA ASP A 142 0.46 9.66 14.86
C ASP A 142 -0.19 8.53 15.68
N TRP A 143 -0.77 7.54 15.00
CA TRP A 143 -1.39 6.36 15.60
C TRP A 143 -0.40 5.29 16.08
N TYR A 144 0.89 5.40 15.74
CA TYR A 144 1.89 4.38 16.06
C TYR A 144 2.02 4.11 17.57
N PRO A 145 2.11 5.11 18.47
CA PRO A 145 2.34 4.85 19.90
C PRO A 145 1.23 4.02 20.55
N ASP A 146 -0.03 4.33 20.24
CA ASP A 146 -1.19 3.61 20.79
C ASP A 146 -1.27 2.19 20.23
N PHE A 147 -1.05 2.04 18.92
CA PHE A 147 -0.99 0.73 18.28
C PHE A 147 0.13 -0.14 18.85
N GLU A 148 1.33 0.40 19.00
CA GLU A 148 2.47 -0.32 19.59
C GLU A 148 2.25 -0.64 21.06
N GLY A 149 1.56 0.24 21.79
CA GLY A 149 1.06 -0.03 23.12
C GLY A 149 0.15 -1.24 23.15
N ARG A 150 -0.82 -1.30 22.23
CA ARG A 150 -1.76 -2.41 22.12
C ARG A 150 -1.10 -3.70 21.66
N GLN A 151 -0.23 -3.65 20.65
CA GLN A 151 0.53 -4.78 20.11
C GLN A 151 1.41 -5.44 21.18
N ARG A 152 1.94 -4.67 22.16
CA ARG A 152 2.69 -5.24 23.30
C ARG A 152 1.80 -5.97 24.31
N GLN A 153 0.54 -5.55 24.45
CA GLN A 153 -0.40 -6.13 25.40
C GLN A 153 -1.12 -7.36 24.84
N ASP A 154 -1.46 -7.30 23.56
CA ASP A 154 -2.32 -8.26 22.86
C ASP A 154 -1.75 -8.47 21.44
N PRO A 155 -0.64 -9.19 21.29
CA PRO A 155 0.07 -9.25 20.02
C PRO A 155 -0.77 -9.83 18.89
N LEU A 156 -0.81 -9.14 17.75
CA LEU A 156 -1.29 -9.70 16.49
C LEU A 156 -0.51 -10.98 16.12
N SER A 157 -1.15 -11.83 15.32
CA SER A 157 -0.59 -13.09 14.88
C SER A 157 0.72 -12.92 14.08
N PRO A 158 1.62 -13.92 14.08
CA PRO A 158 2.92 -13.83 13.41
C PRO A 158 2.87 -13.47 11.92
N ASN A 159 1.71 -13.64 11.27
CA ASN A 159 1.52 -13.26 9.87
C ASN A 159 1.36 -11.75 9.64
N PHE A 160 1.34 -10.94 10.70
CA PHE A 160 1.38 -9.50 10.58
C PHE A 160 2.80 -9.02 10.21
N GLY A 161 2.96 -8.54 8.98
CA GLY A 161 4.25 -8.17 8.39
C GLY A 161 4.70 -6.74 8.66
N GLY A 162 3.88 -5.93 9.33
CA GLY A 162 4.23 -4.60 9.79
C GLY A 162 3.43 -3.47 9.12
N TYR A 163 3.88 -2.25 9.36
CA TYR A 163 3.16 -1.04 8.99
C TYR A 163 4.11 0.10 8.62
N HIS A 164 3.63 1.01 7.77
CA HIS A 164 4.41 2.19 7.40
C HIS A 164 3.51 3.32 6.86
N HIS A 165 3.96 4.58 6.94
CA HIS A 165 3.19 5.74 6.46
C HIS A 165 3.44 6.07 4.99
N ASP A 166 4.59 5.65 4.48
CA ASP A 166 4.93 5.68 3.06
C ASP A 166 4.47 4.39 2.36
N LEU A 167 3.62 4.55 1.35
CA LEU A 167 3.05 3.43 0.59
C LEU A 167 4.10 2.70 -0.26
N ALA A 168 5.10 3.42 -0.78
CA ALA A 168 6.17 2.80 -1.56
C ALA A 168 7.04 1.90 -0.66
N THR A 169 7.39 2.38 0.52
CA THR A 169 8.17 1.64 1.50
C THR A 169 7.47 0.36 1.95
N ILE A 170 6.17 0.40 2.29
CA ILE A 170 5.45 -0.83 2.67
C ILE A 170 5.33 -1.81 1.48
N CYS A 171 5.10 -1.31 0.26
CA CYS A 171 5.06 -2.15 -0.93
C CYS A 171 6.42 -2.81 -1.23
N LEU A 172 7.53 -2.09 -0.99
CA LEU A 172 8.88 -2.66 -1.11
C LEU A 172 9.12 -3.75 -0.07
N ARG A 173 8.65 -3.56 1.17
CA ARG A 173 8.70 -4.61 2.21
C ARG A 173 7.95 -5.85 1.78
N MET A 174 6.71 -5.68 1.36
CA MET A 174 5.87 -6.78 0.89
C MET A 174 6.60 -7.57 -0.21
N ARG A 175 7.16 -6.90 -1.23
CA ARG A 175 7.91 -7.59 -2.29
C ARG A 175 9.10 -8.38 -1.78
N ALA A 176 9.87 -7.80 -0.86
CA ALA A 176 11.00 -8.49 -0.26
C ALA A 176 10.54 -9.72 0.53
N ASP A 177 9.48 -9.60 1.31
CA ASP A 177 8.90 -10.70 2.07
C ASP A 177 8.37 -11.80 1.14
N ARG A 178 7.74 -11.46 0.00
CA ARG A 178 7.31 -12.47 -0.98
C ARG A 178 8.51 -13.20 -1.57
N ARG A 179 9.57 -12.49 -1.93
CA ARG A 179 10.80 -13.11 -2.44
C ARG A 179 11.41 -14.06 -1.42
N ALA A 180 11.43 -13.65 -0.15
CA ALA A 180 11.92 -14.49 0.94
C ALA A 180 11.03 -15.73 1.13
N LEU A 181 9.71 -15.60 1.12
CA LEU A 181 8.77 -16.74 1.17
C LEU A 181 9.06 -17.72 0.02
N ILE A 182 9.17 -17.22 -1.22
CA ILE A 182 9.48 -18.05 -2.40
C ILE A 182 10.87 -18.73 -2.30
N ALA A 183 11.81 -18.12 -1.57
CA ALA A 183 13.14 -18.69 -1.39
C ALA A 183 13.19 -19.72 -0.25
N THR A 184 12.26 -19.65 0.71
CA THR A 184 12.38 -20.36 2.01
C THR A 184 11.30 -21.39 2.27
N THR A 185 10.15 -21.36 1.59
CA THR A 185 9.06 -22.33 1.81
C THR A 185 8.90 -23.28 0.63
N GLU A 186 8.87 -24.59 0.86
CA GLU A 186 8.71 -25.58 -0.22
C GLU A 186 7.36 -25.43 -0.98
N ASP A 187 6.31 -24.93 -0.32
CA ASP A 187 4.97 -24.62 -0.90
C ASP A 187 4.92 -23.24 -1.58
N ASN A 188 5.72 -23.12 -2.64
CA ASN A 188 6.27 -21.88 -3.15
C ASN A 188 5.32 -20.85 -3.81
N ASN A 189 3.99 -20.92 -3.62
CA ASN A 189 3.09 -20.07 -4.41
C ASN A 189 1.71 -19.73 -3.85
N ASN A 190 1.43 -19.98 -2.56
CA ASN A 190 0.09 -19.72 -2.01
C ASN A 190 0.03 -18.58 -0.98
N ALA A 191 1.00 -17.66 -1.04
CA ALA A 191 1.03 -16.46 -0.23
C ALA A 191 0.05 -15.40 -0.76
N VAL A 192 -0.93 -15.01 0.04
CA VAL A 192 -1.87 -13.91 -0.24
C VAL A 192 -1.51 -12.72 0.64
N PHE A 193 -1.29 -11.56 0.04
CA PHE A 193 -0.97 -10.35 0.78
C PHE A 193 -2.20 -9.46 0.95
N HIS A 194 -2.31 -8.86 2.12
CA HIS A 194 -3.37 -7.94 2.50
C HIS A 194 -2.76 -6.61 2.87
N LEU A 195 -3.17 -5.54 2.20
CA LEU A 195 -2.84 -4.16 2.55
C LEU A 195 -4.07 -3.50 3.16
N ILE A 196 -4.03 -3.26 4.47
CA ILE A 196 -5.11 -2.65 5.24
C ILE A 196 -4.84 -1.15 5.36
N ILE A 197 -5.86 -0.35 5.06
CA ILE A 197 -5.80 1.12 5.05
C ILE A 197 -6.84 1.65 6.05
N PRO A 198 -6.48 1.68 7.35
CA PRO A 198 -7.35 2.27 8.35
C PRO A 198 -7.44 3.78 8.11
N SER A 199 -8.62 4.37 8.26
CA SER A 199 -8.77 5.82 8.11
C SER A 199 -9.95 6.36 8.92
N TYR A 200 -9.74 7.51 9.58
CA TYR A 200 -10.80 8.30 10.22
C TYR A 200 -11.23 9.51 9.38
N TYR A 201 -10.66 9.65 8.19
CA TYR A 201 -11.01 10.69 7.23
C TYR A 201 -10.79 10.17 5.79
N PRO A 202 -11.33 10.87 4.78
CA PRO A 202 -11.16 10.51 3.38
C PRO A 202 -9.70 10.62 2.88
N ILE A 203 -9.15 9.48 2.45
CA ILE A 203 -7.86 9.36 1.78
C ILE A 203 -8.12 9.09 0.30
N VAL A 204 -7.70 9.98 -0.58
CA VAL A 204 -7.87 9.80 -2.01
C VAL A 204 -6.50 9.89 -2.67
N ILE A 205 -6.17 8.87 -3.44
CA ILE A 205 -5.01 8.84 -4.30
C ILE A 205 -5.50 8.90 -5.74
N ASP A 206 -5.42 10.09 -6.32
CA ASP A 206 -5.97 10.42 -7.64
C ASP A 206 -4.95 10.21 -8.77
N THR A 207 -3.68 10.00 -8.43
CA THR A 207 -2.66 9.58 -9.40
C THR A 207 -2.79 8.08 -9.70
N PRO A 208 -2.77 7.68 -10.99
CA PRO A 208 -2.80 6.27 -11.36
C PRO A 208 -1.70 5.46 -10.68
N ILE A 209 -2.09 4.42 -9.93
CA ILE A 209 -1.19 3.47 -9.29
C ILE A 209 -1.22 2.14 -10.06
N VAL A 210 -0.03 1.56 -10.22
CA VAL A 210 0.17 0.18 -10.66
C VAL A 210 0.95 -0.56 -9.58
N PHE A 211 0.35 -1.61 -9.01
CA PHE A 211 1.07 -2.50 -8.09
C PHE A 211 1.95 -3.47 -8.88
N ALA A 212 3.16 -3.71 -8.36
CA ALA A 212 4.08 -4.66 -8.98
C ALA A 212 3.51 -6.09 -8.96
N ALA A 213 3.81 -6.87 -10.01
CA ALA A 213 3.35 -8.25 -10.17
C ALA A 213 3.70 -9.13 -8.95
N GLU A 214 4.85 -8.88 -8.32
CA GLU A 214 5.31 -9.61 -7.13
C GLU A 214 4.54 -9.26 -5.85
N LEU A 215 3.52 -8.40 -5.90
CA LEU A 215 2.61 -8.21 -4.77
C LEU A 215 1.42 -9.16 -4.84
N PHE A 216 1.14 -9.76 -6.00
CA PHE A 216 -0.05 -10.57 -6.23
C PHE A 216 0.13 -12.04 -5.86
N PRO A 217 -0.92 -12.71 -5.33
CA PRO A 217 -2.26 -12.20 -5.03
C PRO A 217 -2.29 -11.12 -3.91
N LEU A 218 -3.02 -10.02 -4.17
CA LEU A 218 -3.10 -8.83 -3.30
C LEU A 218 -4.57 -8.46 -3.06
N THR A 219 -4.94 -8.34 -1.80
CA THR A 219 -6.19 -7.73 -1.33
C THR A 219 -5.88 -6.38 -0.67
N ILE A 220 -6.71 -5.37 -0.94
CA ILE A 220 -6.60 -4.05 -0.34
C ILE A 220 -7.92 -3.73 0.36
N THR A 221 -7.85 -3.47 1.66
CA THR A 221 -9.03 -3.22 2.50
C THR A 221 -8.99 -1.81 3.09
N GLY A 222 -9.98 -0.98 2.79
CA GLY A 222 -10.13 0.37 3.35
C GLY A 222 -11.08 0.41 4.55
N SER A 223 -11.14 1.53 5.25
CA SER A 223 -12.22 1.79 6.20
C SER A 223 -13.51 2.22 5.50
N ARG A 224 -14.65 1.81 6.06
CA ARG A 224 -16.00 2.24 5.65
C ARG A 224 -16.73 2.87 6.84
N HIS A 225 -17.41 3.98 6.60
CA HIS A 225 -18.26 4.64 7.58
C HIS A 225 -19.67 4.84 7.01
N ARG A 226 -20.68 4.24 7.66
CA ARG A 226 -22.11 4.34 7.27
C ARG A 226 -22.38 4.03 5.79
N GLY A 227 -21.67 3.04 5.24
CA GLY A 227 -21.80 2.65 3.83
C GLY A 227 -20.93 3.43 2.86
N THR A 228 -20.24 4.49 3.32
CA THR A 228 -19.31 5.28 2.52
C THR A 228 -17.90 4.80 2.74
N ASP A 229 -17.20 4.44 1.66
CA ASP A 229 -15.76 4.14 1.69
C ASP A 229 -14.98 5.40 2.08
N LEU A 230 -13.87 5.23 2.78
CA LEU A 230 -13.01 6.34 3.21
C LEU A 230 -11.67 6.36 2.47
N VAL A 231 -11.44 5.40 1.57
CA VAL A 231 -10.21 5.29 0.79
C VAL A 231 -10.56 5.15 -0.68
N TRP A 232 -9.90 5.92 -1.54
CA TRP A 232 -10.07 5.83 -2.99
C TRP A 232 -8.73 5.70 -3.70
N PHE A 233 -8.65 4.75 -4.63
CA PHE A 233 -7.48 4.53 -5.47
C PHE A 233 -7.82 4.74 -6.94
N ASN A 234 -7.07 5.62 -7.61
CA ASN A 234 -7.00 5.61 -9.06
C ASN A 234 -6.09 4.46 -9.50
N LEU A 235 -6.66 3.30 -9.81
CA LEU A 235 -5.90 2.18 -10.37
C LEU A 235 -5.83 2.31 -11.89
N ASP A 236 -4.65 2.11 -12.47
CA ASP A 236 -4.53 2.10 -13.94
C ASP A 236 -5.14 0.80 -14.51
N GLU A 237 -6.39 0.90 -14.95
CA GLU A 237 -7.15 -0.19 -15.59
C GLU A 237 -6.53 -0.67 -16.91
N ARG A 238 -5.59 0.08 -17.51
CA ARG A 238 -4.91 -0.29 -18.76
C ARG A 238 -3.62 -1.07 -18.51
N SER A 239 -3.27 -1.29 -17.25
CA SER A 239 -2.12 -2.09 -16.87
C SER A 239 -2.24 -3.53 -17.38
N ARG A 240 -1.12 -4.10 -17.83
CA ARG A 240 -1.03 -5.53 -18.18
C ARG A 240 -0.84 -6.42 -16.96
N PHE A 241 -0.69 -5.83 -15.77
CA PHE A 241 -0.50 -6.54 -14.51
C PHE A 241 -1.86 -6.94 -13.91
N PRO A 242 -1.88 -7.95 -13.01
CA PRO A 242 -3.07 -8.27 -12.24
C PRO A 242 -3.59 -7.04 -11.47
N SER A 243 -4.89 -7.00 -11.19
CA SER A 243 -5.51 -5.98 -10.34
C SER A 243 -5.74 -6.53 -8.94
N PRO A 244 -5.63 -5.71 -7.88
CA PRO A 244 -5.89 -6.15 -6.53
C PRO A 244 -7.38 -6.44 -6.33
N GLN A 245 -7.69 -7.36 -5.41
CA GLN A 245 -9.03 -7.45 -4.86
C GLN A 245 -9.25 -6.23 -3.95
N LEU A 246 -10.32 -5.49 -4.19
CA LEU A 246 -10.63 -4.27 -3.44
C LEU A 246 -11.81 -4.50 -2.50
N GLU A 247 -11.62 -4.14 -1.24
CA GLU A 247 -12.65 -4.20 -0.21
C GLU A 247 -12.76 -2.84 0.45
N PHE A 248 -13.95 -2.24 0.39
CA PHE A 248 -14.20 -0.91 0.97
C PHE A 248 -13.27 0.20 0.42
N ILE A 249 -12.88 0.07 -0.85
CA ILE A 249 -12.12 1.05 -1.61
C ILE A 249 -13.01 1.58 -2.73
N GLY A 250 -13.15 2.91 -2.82
CA GLY A 250 -13.81 3.55 -3.94
C GLY A 250 -12.87 3.78 -5.13
N ALA A 251 -13.44 3.94 -6.32
CA ALA A 251 -12.73 4.48 -7.48
C ALA A 251 -12.97 6.00 -7.55
N PRO A 252 -11.93 6.84 -7.75
CA PRO A 252 -12.14 8.27 -7.94
C PRO A 252 -12.94 8.50 -9.23
N LEU A 253 -13.93 9.39 -9.16
CA LEU A 253 -14.74 9.79 -10.31
C LEU A 253 -13.82 10.39 -11.38
N GLN A 254 -13.83 9.82 -12.59
CA GLN A 254 -13.19 10.49 -13.73
C GLN A 254 -13.92 11.82 -13.98
N PRO A 255 -13.20 12.95 -14.10
CA PRO A 255 -13.84 14.18 -14.55
C PRO A 255 -14.39 13.97 -15.97
N LEU A 256 -15.67 14.30 -16.14
CA LEU A 256 -16.39 14.32 -17.43
C LEU A 256 -15.70 15.24 -18.45
#